data_AF-A0A9C9NDD1-F1
#
_entry.id   AF-A0A9C9NDD1-F1
#
_cell.length_a   1.000
_cell.length_b   1.000
_cell.length_c   1.000
_cell.angle_alpha   90.00
_cell.angle_beta   90.00
_cell.angle_gamma   90.00
#
_symmetry.space_group_name_H-M   'P 1'
#
loop_
_entity.id
_entity.type
_entity.pdbx_description
1 polymer ?
#
loop_
_entity_poly.entity_id
_entity_poly.type
_entity_poly.pdbx_seq_one_letter_code
_entity_poly.pdbx_strand_id
1 'polypeptide(L)' 'MRCIICEGAAKRGEAEAAHVAMIRCPRCGEFEVSDAASIALASWDPYARLQALRYAQTNALPGRMPNLHGIA' A
#
# COMPACT_ATOMS: atom_id res chain seq x y z
N MET A 1 -8.63 -9.11 -5.22
CA MET A 1 -9.10 -7.91 -4.48
C MET A 1 -8.93 -6.67 -5.36
N ARG A 2 -9.46 -5.52 -4.96
CA ARG A 2 -9.12 -4.24 -5.60
C ARG A 2 -7.88 -3.64 -4.94
N CYS A 3 -7.00 -3.02 -5.72
CA CYS A 3 -5.86 -2.26 -5.22
C CYS A 3 -6.36 -1.06 -4.44
N ILE A 4 -5.89 -0.87 -3.21
CA ILE A 4 -6.31 0.29 -2.41
C ILE A 4 -5.87 1.62 -3.04
N ILE A 5 -4.80 1.63 -3.84
CA ILE A 5 -4.25 2.86 -4.42
C ILE A 5 -4.96 3.27 -5.71
N CYS A 6 -5.09 2.36 -6.68
CA CYS A 6 -5.64 2.67 -8.00
C CYS A 6 -6.98 2.00 -8.31
N GLU A 7 -7.56 1.26 -7.37
CA GLU A 7 -8.82 0.51 -7.49
C GLU A 7 -8.86 -0.59 -8.56
N GLY A 8 -7.78 -0.76 -9.33
CA GLY A 8 -7.61 -1.83 -10.31
C GLY A 8 -7.47 -3.22 -9.67
N ALA A 9 -7.47 -4.26 -10.51
CA ALA A 9 -7.28 -5.63 -10.05
C ALA A 9 -5.92 -5.80 -9.34
N ALA A 10 -5.95 -6.43 -8.16
CA ALA A 10 -4.76 -6.74 -7.38
C ALA A 10 -4.89 -8.09 -6.65
N LYS A 11 -3.73 -8.66 -6.31
CA LYS A 11 -3.62 -9.89 -5.50
C LYS A 11 -3.14 -9.53 -4.10
N ARG A 12 -3.71 -10.20 -3.09
CA ARG A 12 -3.20 -10.17 -1.71
C ARG A 12 -2.15 -11.26 -1.59
N GLY A 13 -0.97 -10.94 -1.07
CA GLY A 13 0.06 -11.89 -0.68
C GLY A 13 0.13 -12.06 0.83
N GLU A 14 1.05 -12.91 1.28
CA GLU A 14 1.44 -13.00 2.69
C GLU A 14 2.37 -11.83 3.04
N ALA A 15 2.16 -11.25 4.22
CA ALA A 15 3.05 -10.23 4.79
C ALA A 15 3.89 -10.84 5.91
N GLU A 16 5.07 -10.26 6.17
CA GLU A 16 5.95 -10.72 7.26
C GLU A 16 5.35 -10.45 8.65
N ALA A 17 4.51 -9.44 8.80
CA ALA A 17 3.98 -8.98 10.10
C ALA A 17 2.48 -9.21 10.24
N ALA A 18 2.04 -9.55 11.46
CA ALA A 18 0.64 -9.53 11.85
C ALA A 18 0.07 -8.11 11.65
N HIS A 19 -1.12 -8.00 11.05
CA HIS A 19 -1.81 -6.74 10.70
C HIS A 19 -1.24 -5.95 9.51
N VAL A 20 -0.43 -6.60 8.68
CA VAL A 20 0.04 -6.06 7.40
C VAL A 20 -0.45 -6.95 6.27
N ALA A 21 -0.77 -6.34 5.13
CA ALA A 21 -1.13 -7.04 3.90
C ALA A 21 -0.14 -6.68 2.79
N MET A 22 0.45 -7.68 2.15
CA MET A 22 1.16 -7.50 0.89
C MET A 22 0.13 -7.35 -0.23
N ILE A 23 0.23 -6.28 -1.01
CA ILE A 23 -0.58 -6.05 -2.21
C ILE A 23 0.33 -6.08 -3.43
N ARG A 24 -0.05 -6.90 -4.42
CA ARG A 24 0.59 -6.94 -5.74
C ARG A 24 -0.37 -6.41 -6.78
N CYS A 25 -0.06 -5.24 -7.33
CA CYS A 25 -0.86 -4.56 -8.34
C CYS A 25 -0.05 -4.35 -9.63
N PRO A 26 -0.57 -4.73 -10.81
CA PRO A 26 0.14 -4.50 -12.09
C PRO A 26 0.42 -3.02 -12.40
N ARG A 27 -0.36 -2.10 -11.82
CA ARG A 27 -0.21 -0.65 -12.06
C ARG A 27 0.60 0.06 -10.98
N CYS A 28 0.43 -0.34 -9.72
CA CYS A 28 1.06 0.33 -8.57
C CYS A 28 2.31 -0.39 -8.05
N GLY A 29 2.60 -1.59 -8.56
CA GLY A 29 3.69 -2.43 -8.07
C GLY A 29 3.32 -3.23 -6.83
N GLU A 30 4.35 -3.66 -6.11
CA GLU A 30 4.23 -4.43 -4.87
C GLU A 30 4.49 -3.51 -3.68
N PHE A 31 3.61 -3.57 -2.68
CA PHE A 31 3.72 -2.76 -1.47
C PHE A 31 3.01 -3.45 -0.30
N GLU A 32 3.41 -3.07 0.91
CA GLU A 32 2.76 -3.44 2.15
C GLU A 32 1.83 -2.33 2.62
N VAL A 33 0.72 -2.71 3.24
CA VAL A 33 -0.19 -1.77 3.89
C VAL A 33 -0.66 -2.35 5.23
N SER A 34 -0.60 -1.55 6.29
CA SER A 34 -1.17 -1.95 7.57
C SER A 34 -2.71 -1.85 7.54
N ASP A 35 -3.39 -2.60 8.41
CA ASP A 35 -4.86 -2.53 8.51
C ASP A 35 -5.34 -1.09 8.80
N ALA A 36 -4.64 -0.37 9.68
CA ALA A 36 -4.95 1.03 10.01
C ALA A 36 -4.78 1.96 8.79
N ALA A 37 -3.66 1.84 8.07
CA ALA A 37 -3.43 2.61 6.86
C ALA A 37 -4.47 2.25 5.78
N SER A 38 -4.90 0.99 5.70
CA SER A 38 -5.94 0.57 4.78
C SER A 38 -7.29 1.23 5.07
N ILE A 39 -7.64 1.44 6.33
CA ILE A 39 -8.86 2.14 6.71
C ILE A 39 -8.74 3.63 6.36
N ALA A 40 -7.62 4.27 6.69
CA ALA A 40 -7.38 5.68 6.38
C ALA A 40 -7.43 5.95 4.87
N LEU A 41 -6.68 5.17 4.07
CA LEU A 41 -6.61 5.32 2.62
C LEU A 41 -7.96 5.13 1.92
N ALA A 42 -8.86 4.33 2.47
CA ALA A 42 -10.21 4.15 1.91
C ALA A 42 -11.01 5.47 1.87
N SER A 43 -10.74 6.39 2.80
CA SER A 43 -11.38 7.71 2.85
C SER A 43 -10.73 8.76 1.94
N TRP A 44 -9.51 8.50 1.45
CA TRP A 44 -8.75 9.46 0.66
C TRP A 44 -9.16 9.42 -0.81
N ASP A 45 -8.91 10.50 -1.53
CA ASP A 45 -9.06 10.51 -2.98
C ASP A 45 -7.94 9.70 -3.67
N PRO A 46 -8.14 9.25 -4.92
CA PRO A 46 -7.16 8.44 -5.65
C PRO A 46 -5.78 9.09 -5.80
N TYR A 47 -5.72 10.42 -5.90
CA TYR A 47 -4.46 11.14 -6.04
C TYR A 47 -3.67 11.15 -4.73
N ALA A 48 -4.33 11.42 -3.61
CA ALA A 48 -3.73 11.36 -2.27
C ALA A 48 -3.21 9.95 -1.95
N ARG A 49 -3.96 8.91 -2.31
CA ARG A 49 -3.51 7.51 -2.17
C ARG A 49 -2.23 7.25 -2.97
N LEU A 50 -2.18 7.73 -4.22
CA LEU A 50 -1.00 7.58 -5.07
C LEU A 50 0.22 8.32 -4.49
N GLN A 51 0.02 9.52 -3.94
CA GLN A 51 1.08 10.28 -3.28
C GLN A 51 1.62 9.56 -2.04
N ALA A 52 0.75 8.95 -1.24
CA ALA A 52 1.17 8.14 -0.10
C ALA A 52 2.09 6.99 -0.53
N LEU A 53 1.72 6.27 -1.60
CA LEU A 53 2.54 5.20 -2.16
C LEU A 53 3.90 5.71 -2.65
N ARG A 54 3.91 6.84 -3.38
CA ARG A 54 5.16 7.45 -3.86
C ARG A 54 6.08 7.85 -2.71
N TYR A 55 5.52 8.46 -1.66
CA TYR A 55 6.26 8.79 -0.46
C TYR A 55 6.84 7.54 0.22
N ALA A 56 6.06 6.46 0.33
CA ALA A 56 6.55 5.20 0.88
C ALA A 56 7.68 4.61 0.02
N GLN A 57 7.58 4.71 -1.31
CA GLN A 57 8.63 4.25 -2.24
C GLN A 57 9.92 5.04 -2.10
N THR A 58 9.86 6.36 -1.91
CA THR A 58 11.07 7.19 -1.76
C THR A 58 11.76 6.99 -0.41
N ASN A 59 11.03 6.57 0.61
CA ASN A 59 11.55 6.32 1.95
C ASN A 59 11.93 4.84 2.20
N ALA A 60 11.58 3.94 1.28
CA ALA A 60 11.93 2.53 1.39
C ALA A 60 13.45 2.35 1.28
N LEU A 61 14.02 1.57 2.20
CA LEU A 61 15.42 1.18 2.11
C LEU A 61 15.67 0.27 0.90
N PRO A 62 16.87 0.29 0.29
CA PRO A 62 17.21 -0.63 -0.79
C PRO A 62 16.94 -2.09 -0.41
N GLY A 63 16.25 -2.82 -1.29
CA GLY A 63 15.86 -4.22 -1.06
C GLY A 63 14.66 -4.41 -0.11
N ARG A 64 14.06 -3.34 0.42
CA ARG A 64 12.80 -3.39 1.17
C ARG A 64 11.63 -2.97 0.31
N MET A 65 10.49 -3.61 0.55
CA MET A 65 9.24 -3.26 -0.11
C MET A 65 8.69 -1.94 0.50
N PRO A 66 8.07 -1.06 -0.30
CA PRO A 66 7.40 0.13 0.23
C PRO A 66 6.31 -0.28 1.22
N ASN A 67 6.29 0.36 2.39
CA ASN A 67 5.33 0.04 3.43
C ASN A 67 4.52 1.28 3.81
N LEU A 68 3.21 1.19 3.62
CA LEU A 68 2.24 2.19 4.04
C LEU A 68 1.81 1.90 5.49
N HIS A 69 2.49 2.56 6.42
CA HIS A 69 2.27 2.49 7.86
C HIS A 69 2.21 3.91 8.45
N GLY A 70 1.54 4.08 9.59
CA GLY A 70 1.47 5.37 10.29
C GLY A 70 0.61 6.45 9.61
N ILE A 71 -0.25 6.07 8.66
CA ILE A 71 -1.25 6.97 8.07
C ILE A 71 -2.45 7.00 9.03
N ALA A 72 -2.55 8.05 9.84
CA ALA A 72 -3.63 8.31 10.79
C ALA A 72 -4.04 9.79 10.74
#